data_AF-A0A1V3JI67-F1
#
_entry.id   AF-A0A1V3JI67-F1
#
_cell.length_a   1.000
_cell.length_b   1.000
_cell.length_c   1.000
_cell.angle_alpha   90.00
_cell.angle_beta   90.00
_cell.angle_gamma   90.00
#
_symmetry.space_group_name_H-M   'P 1'
#
loop_
_entity.id
_entity.type
_entity.pdbx_description
1 polymer ?
#
loop_
_entity_poly.entity_id
_entity_poly.type
_entity_poly.pdbx_seq_one_letter_code
_entity_poly.pdbx_strand_id
1 'polypeptide(L)'
;MLCAIYKSKKKPGSYLYIQKRDDFSVVPGNLLEYFGTLEIVMMFNLSGNKPLHHADKNEVEEKIKSQGFYLQIPKQDDGLFNSLSEIK
;
A
#
# COMPACT_ATOMS: atom_id res chain seq x y z
N MET A 1 -2.41 13.50 -8.22
CA MET A 1 -1.59 13.00 -9.36
C MET A 1 -2.10 11.67 -9.92
N LEU A 2 -1.62 11.19 -11.07
CA LEU A 2 -1.82 9.78 -11.50
C LEU A 2 -0.78 8.87 -10.82
N CYS A 3 -1.21 7.71 -10.31
CA CYS A 3 -0.34 6.69 -9.73
C CYS A 3 -0.71 5.29 -10.21
N ALA A 4 0.24 4.36 -10.12
CA ALA A 4 0.06 2.94 -10.36
C ALA A 4 -0.05 2.20 -9.02
N ILE A 5 -1.06 1.33 -8.89
CA ILE A 5 -1.31 0.53 -7.70
C ILE A 5 -0.96 -0.92 -7.99
N TYR A 6 -0.10 -1.52 -7.17
CA TYR A 6 0.30 -2.92 -7.23
C TYR A 6 -0.15 -3.64 -5.98
N LYS A 7 -0.57 -4.89 -6.13
CA LYS A 7 -0.81 -5.81 -5.01
C LYS A 7 0.34 -6.80 -4.91
N SER A 8 0.64 -7.24 -3.69
CA SER A 8 1.52 -8.39 -3.48
C SER A 8 0.79 -9.70 -3.75
N LYS A 9 1.42 -10.62 -4.48
CA LYS A 9 0.97 -12.04 -4.51
C LYS A 9 1.23 -12.77 -3.20
N LYS A 10 2.31 -12.39 -2.52
CA LYS A 10 2.81 -13.06 -1.30
C LYS A 10 2.09 -12.60 -0.03
N LYS A 11 1.62 -11.36 0.00
CA LYS A 11 1.01 -10.67 1.15
C LYS A 11 -0.37 -10.12 0.75
N PRO A 12 -1.42 -10.94 0.85
CA PRO A 12 -2.79 -10.51 0.58
C PRO A 12 -3.15 -9.25 1.36
N GLY A 13 -3.88 -8.33 0.73
CA GLY A 13 -4.27 -7.05 1.33
C GLY A 13 -3.16 -5.99 1.40
N SER A 14 -1.93 -6.30 0.97
CA SER A 14 -0.84 -5.32 0.89
C SER A 14 -0.74 -4.70 -0.51
N TYR A 15 -0.67 -3.37 -0.55
CA TYR A 15 -0.59 -2.60 -1.79
C TYR A 15 0.58 -1.61 -1.78
N LEU A 16 1.23 -1.48 -2.94
CA LEU A 16 2.29 -0.52 -3.22
C LEU A 16 1.76 0.49 -4.24
N TYR A 17 1.97 1.77 -3.96
CA TYR A 17 1.57 2.87 -4.83
C TYR A 17 2.83 3.62 -5.27
N ILE A 18 2.98 3.84 -6.58
CA ILE A 18 4.10 4.57 -7.17
C ILE A 18 3.61 5.53 -8.25
N GLN A 19 4.34 6.62 -8.49
CA GLN A 19 3.95 7.62 -9.49
C GLN A 19 4.05 7.08 -10.92
N LYS A 20 5.12 6.35 -11.23
CA LYS A 20 5.41 5.81 -12.56
C LYS A 20 5.18 4.32 -12.57
N ARG A 21 4.45 3.83 -13.58
CA ARG A 21 4.22 2.41 -13.77
C ARG A 21 5.55 1.68 -14.02
N ASP A 22 5.72 0.52 -13.40
CA ASP A 22 6.87 -0.39 -13.52
C ASP A 22 8.25 0.21 -13.11
N ASP A 23 8.28 1.42 -12.52
CA ASP A 23 9.49 2.06 -12.02
C ASP A 23 9.60 1.92 -10.50
N PHE A 24 10.20 0.80 -10.08
CA PHE A 24 10.41 0.47 -8.67
C PHE A 24 11.74 1.01 -8.12
N SER A 25 12.47 1.83 -8.89
CA SER A 25 13.81 2.32 -8.53
C SER A 25 13.81 3.15 -7.23
N VAL A 26 12.67 3.77 -6.91
CA VAL A 26 12.46 4.59 -5.71
C VAL A 26 12.01 3.78 -4.49
N VAL A 27 11.75 2.48 -4.66
CA VAL A 27 11.26 1.61 -3.60
C VAL A 27 12.45 0.85 -2.98
N PRO A 28 12.68 0.96 -1.66
CA PRO A 28 13.72 0.22 -0.97
C PRO A 28 13.63 -1.29 -1.23
N GLY A 29 14.79 -1.94 -1.45
CA GLY A 29 14.85 -3.36 -1.79
C GLY A 29 14.20 -4.28 -0.76
N ASN A 30 14.36 -3.98 0.53
CA ASN A 30 13.71 -4.73 1.62
C ASN A 30 12.17 -4.71 1.54
N LEU A 31 11.58 -3.62 1.04
CA LEU A 31 10.14 -3.52 0.81
C LEU A 31 9.73 -4.36 -0.40
N LEU A 32 10.49 -4.31 -1.49
CA LEU A 32 10.23 -5.17 -2.65
C LEU A 32 10.33 -6.65 -2.28
N GLU A 33 11.30 -7.05 -1.45
CA GLU A 33 11.43 -8.41 -0.92
C GLU A 33 10.25 -8.82 -0.02
N TYR A 34 9.76 -7.91 0.82
CA TYR A 34 8.58 -8.11 1.65
C TYR A 34 7.34 -8.38 0.78
N PHE A 35 7.13 -7.56 -0.25
CA PHE A 35 6.02 -7.68 -1.19
C PHE A 35 6.19 -8.85 -2.17
N GLY A 36 7.41 -9.29 -2.46
CA GLY A 36 7.69 -10.32 -3.45
C GLY A 36 7.15 -9.92 -4.83
N THR A 37 6.48 -10.86 -5.51
CA THR A 37 5.89 -10.58 -6.83
C THR A 37 4.75 -9.57 -6.73
N LEU A 38 4.92 -8.43 -7.39
CA LEU A 38 3.94 -7.37 -7.52
C LEU A 38 3.10 -7.59 -8.79
N GLU A 39 1.78 -7.47 -8.68
CA GLU A 39 0.87 -7.40 -9.83
C GLU A 39 0.21 -6.05 -9.90
N ILE A 40 0.21 -5.44 -11.09
CA ILE A 40 -0.55 -4.21 -11.31
C ILE A 40 -2.04 -4.50 -11.09
N VAL A 41 -2.68 -3.65 -10.29
CA VAL A 41 -4.12 -3.68 -10.04
C VAL A 41 -4.79 -2.71 -11.00
N MET A 42 -4.36 -1.45 -10.96
CA MET A 42 -4.90 -0.37 -11.78
C MET A 42 -4.02 0.88 -11.77
N MET A 43 -4.27 1.78 -12.73
CA MET A 43 -3.87 3.18 -12.65
C MET A 43 -4.97 3.97 -11.94
N PHE A 44 -4.61 4.87 -11.03
CA PHE A 44 -5.55 5.65 -10.24
C PHE A 44 -5.19 7.14 -10.23
N ASN A 45 -6.20 7.99 -10.47
CA ASN A 45 -6.02 9.43 -10.40
C ASN A 45 -6.35 9.94 -8.99
N LEU A 46 -5.31 10.20 -8.18
CA LEU A 46 -5.43 10.77 -6.84
C LEU A 46 -6.05 12.18 -6.84
N SER A 47 -5.93 12.94 -7.94
CA SER A 47 -6.57 14.26 -8.08
C SER A 47 -8.03 14.18 -8.56
N GLY A 48 -8.54 12.98 -8.88
CA GLY A 48 -9.94 12.80 -9.28
C GLY A 48 -10.90 12.83 -8.08
N ASN A 49 -12.20 12.73 -8.35
CA ASN A 49 -13.23 12.74 -7.30
C ASN A 49 -13.46 11.38 -6.62
N LYS A 50 -12.93 10.29 -7.17
CA LYS A 50 -13.12 8.94 -6.60
C LYS A 50 -12.32 8.80 -5.29
N PRO A 51 -12.92 8.26 -4.21
CA PRO A 51 -12.19 7.98 -2.97
C PRO A 51 -11.34 6.71 -3.10
N LEU A 52 -10.34 6.58 -2.22
CA LEU A 52 -9.69 5.31 -1.92
C LEU A 52 -10.36 4.73 -0.67
N HIS A 53 -10.73 3.45 -0.71
CA HIS A 53 -11.44 2.81 0.42
C HIS A 53 -10.52 2.42 1.58
N HIS A 54 -9.23 2.21 1.30
CA HIS A 54 -8.29 1.62 2.25
C HIS A 54 -7.12 2.54 2.62
N ALA A 55 -7.08 3.77 2.11
CA ALA A 55 -6.03 4.75 2.38
C ALA A 55 -6.56 6.18 2.19
N ASP A 56 -5.98 7.15 2.90
CA ASP A 56 -6.27 8.57 2.66
C ASP A 56 -5.53 9.07 1.41
N LYS A 57 -6.25 9.75 0.52
CA LYS A 57 -5.69 10.17 -0.77
C LYS A 57 -4.62 11.25 -0.65
N ASN A 58 -4.78 12.18 0.29
CA ASN A 58 -3.83 13.26 0.48
C ASN A 58 -2.53 12.70 1.07
N GLU A 59 -2.64 11.79 2.04
CA GLU A 59 -1.49 11.08 2.59
C GLU A 59 -0.74 10.29 1.50
N VAL A 60 -1.45 9.51 0.67
CA VAL A 60 -0.84 8.78 -0.45
C VAL A 60 -0.12 9.74 -1.40
N GLU A 61 -0.78 10.85 -1.76
CA GLU A 61 -0.20 11.84 -2.67
C GLU A 61 1.06 12.49 -2.09
N GLU A 62 1.04 12.90 -0.82
CA GLU A 62 2.18 13.50 -0.13
C GLU A 62 3.35 12.53 0.02
N LYS A 63 3.09 11.28 0.39
CA LYS A 63 4.13 10.24 0.52
C LYS A 63 4.76 9.90 -0.82
N ILE A 64 3.97 9.76 -1.89
CA ILE A 64 4.53 9.54 -3.22
C ILE A 64 5.37 10.75 -3.67
N LYS A 65 4.95 11.99 -3.40
CA LYS A 65 5.75 13.18 -3.75
C LYS A 65 7.06 13.29 -2.96
N SER A 66 7.04 12.92 -1.68
CA SER A 66 8.18 13.10 -0.77
C SER A 66 9.22 11.99 -0.85
N GLN A 67 8.80 10.73 -0.96
CA GLN A 67 9.70 9.56 -0.95
C GLN A 67 9.55 8.63 -2.17
N GLY A 68 8.65 8.95 -3.10
CA GLY A 68 8.46 8.19 -4.35
C GLY A 68 7.43 7.06 -4.28
N PHE A 69 7.01 6.64 -3.09
CA PHE A 69 6.03 5.55 -2.92
C PHE A 69 5.15 5.69 -1.66
N TYR A 70 4.04 4.94 -1.64
CA TYR A 70 3.19 4.73 -0.46
C TYR A 70 2.88 3.23 -0.28
N LEU A 71 2.76 2.78 0.96
CA LEU A 71 2.49 1.40 1.32
C LEU A 71 1.19 1.31 2.11
N GLN A 72 0.34 0.39 1.70
CA GLN A 72 -0.81 -0.06 2.48
C GLN A 72 -0.54 -1.49 2.91
N ILE A 73 -0.51 -1.75 4.21
CA ILE A 73 -0.36 -3.09 4.79
C ILE A 73 -1.63 -3.36 5.59
N PRO A 74 -2.23 -4.57 5.50
CA PRO A 74 -3.39 -4.89 6.31
C PRO A 74 -3.01 -4.74 7.78
N LYS A 75 -3.86 -4.06 8.56
CA LYS A 75 -3.77 -4.14 10.02
C LYS A 75 -3.91 -5.62 10.38
N GLN A 76 -2.98 -6.16 11.14
CA GLN A 76 -3.14 -7.53 11.63
C GLN A 76 -4.47 -7.57 12.38
N ASP A 77 -5.36 -8.46 11.96
CA ASP A 77 -6.56 -8.71 12.73
C ASP A 77 -6.09 -9.41 14.01
N ASP A 78 -6.09 -8.71 15.14
CA ASP A 78 -5.77 -9.25 16.47
C ASP A 78 -6.87 -10.24 16.94
N GLY A 79 -7.50 -10.97 16.02
CA GLY A 79 -8.67 -11.83 16.22
C GLY A 79 -8.41 -13.10 17.04
N LEU A 80 -7.22 -13.27 17.62
CA LEU A 80 -6.91 -14.35 18.57
C LEU A 80 -6.23 -13.88 19.86
N PHE A 81 -5.62 -12.69 19.91
CA PHE A 81 -4.78 -12.30 21.05
C PHE A 81 -5.48 -11.37 22.05
N ASN A 82 -6.55 -10.67 21.65
CA ASN A 82 -7.24 -9.74 22.57
C ASN A 82 -8.23 -10.41 23.54
N SER A 83 -8.64 -11.67 23.31
CA SER A 83 -9.59 -12.36 24.20
C SER A 83 -8.93 -13.02 25.43
N LEU A 84 -7.60 -13.02 25.53
CA LEU A 84 -6.88 -13.57 26.71
C LEU A 84 -6.48 -12.48 27.72
N SER A 85 -6.66 -11.21 27.37
CA SER A 85 -6.35 -10.06 28.25
C SER A 85 -7.48 -9.71 29.22
N GLU A 86 -8.67 -10.30 29.07
CA GLU A 86 -9.83 -10.08 29.95
C GLU A 86 -10.02 -11.18 31.02
N ILE A 87 -9.10 -12.14 31.12
CA ILE A 87 -9.06 -13.07 32.27
C ILE A 87 -7.95 -12.59 33.21
N LYS A 88 -8.24 -11.57 33.99
CA LYS A 88 -7.50 -11.23 35.20
C LYS A 88 -8.43 -10.83 36.32
#